data_AF-A0A1F6GFY3-F1
#
_entry.id   AF-A0A1F6GFY3-F1
#
_cell.length_a   1.000
_cell.length_b   1.000
_cell.length_c   1.000
_cell.angle_alpha   90.00
_cell.angle_beta   90.00
_cell.angle_gamma   90.00
#
_symmetry.space_group_name_H-M   'P 1'
#
loop_
_entity.id
_entity.type
_entity.pdbx_description
1 polymer ?
#
loop_
_entity_poly.entity_id
_entity_poly.type
_entity_poly.pdbx_seq_one_letter_code
_entity_poly.pdbx_strand_id
1 'polypeptide(L)'
;MADQPISLDQFRKKKAEQEAEYKNRPWEGTLVWLFCPTCDLLEYTEIVAKKGRTHKCGTQVVERPVDLDLRAELTISLANLVRLEQLLTETGKTRLKKLLSRAMEKSLKQVKAVELTYIDRLHKAAGIGLTPYEGEMEDLAAKLPIAEKNPLGLWVSQFRYQPDHRFKTPKPT
;
A
#
# COMPACT_ATOMS: atom_id res chain seq x y z
N MET A 1 -27.67 -35.60 -27.73
CA MET A 1 -26.76 -35.26 -26.63
C MET A 1 -27.63 -34.72 -25.51
N ALA A 2 -27.63 -35.37 -24.34
CA ALA A 2 -28.55 -35.05 -23.26
C ALA A 2 -28.12 -33.76 -22.56
N ASP A 3 -28.93 -32.72 -22.69
CA ASP A 3 -28.80 -31.46 -21.95
C ASP A 3 -29.27 -31.73 -20.51
N GLN A 4 -28.37 -32.23 -19.67
CA GLN A 4 -28.68 -32.45 -18.25
C GLN A 4 -28.74 -31.08 -17.55
N PRO A 5 -29.87 -30.72 -16.93
CA PRO A 5 -29.98 -29.45 -16.22
C PRO A 5 -28.97 -29.42 -15.07
N ILE A 6 -28.18 -28.34 -15.01
CA ILE A 6 -27.22 -28.08 -13.93
C ILE A 6 -27.97 -28.18 -12.59
N SER A 7 -27.50 -29.02 -11.68
CA SER A 7 -28.16 -29.15 -10.37
C SER A 7 -28.00 -27.85 -9.57
N LEU A 8 -28.99 -27.52 -8.73
CA LEU A 8 -28.95 -26.33 -7.87
C LEU A 8 -27.67 -26.27 -7.01
N ASP A 9 -27.14 -27.43 -6.60
CA ASP A 9 -25.89 -27.52 -5.84
C ASP A 9 -24.66 -27.21 -6.69
N GLN A 10 -24.62 -27.67 -7.95
CA GLN A 10 -23.57 -27.29 -8.89
C GLN A 10 -23.59 -25.79 -9.22
N PHE A 11 -24.79 -25.20 -9.34
CA PHE A 11 -24.95 -23.76 -9.53
C PHE A 11 -24.45 -22.96 -8.32
N ARG A 12 -24.83 -23.38 -7.11
CA ARG A 12 -24.36 -22.76 -5.86
C ARG A 12 -22.84 -22.85 -5.71
N LYS A 13 -22.26 -24.02 -5.99
CA LYS A 13 -20.82 -24.24 -5.93
C LYS A 13 -20.07 -23.34 -6.92
N LYS A 14 -20.53 -23.30 -8.18
CA LYS A 14 -19.92 -22.45 -9.22
C LYS A 14 -20.02 -20.96 -8.88
N LYS A 15 -21.15 -20.53 -8.30
CA LYS A 15 -21.31 -19.15 -7.85
C LYS A 15 -20.35 -18.82 -6.70
N ALA A 16 -20.20 -19.71 -5.72
CA ALA A 16 -19.27 -19.53 -4.62
C ALA A 16 -17.81 -19.49 -5.09
N GLU A 17 -17.44 -20.33 -6.07
CA GLU A 17 -16.11 -20.30 -6.68
C GLU A 17 -15.86 -18.98 -7.42
N GLN A 18 -16.84 -18.49 -8.19
CA GLN A 18 -16.74 -17.20 -8.89
C GLN A 18 -16.66 -16.02 -7.93
N GLU A 19 -17.45 -16.04 -6.85
CA GLU A 19 -17.38 -15.03 -5.80
C GLU A 19 -16.03 -15.08 -5.09
N ALA A 20 -15.50 -16.27 -4.78
CA ALA A 20 -14.18 -16.43 -4.19
C ALA A 20 -13.07 -15.95 -5.13
N GLU A 21 -13.16 -16.24 -6.42
CA GLU A 21 -12.19 -15.78 -7.42
C GLU A 21 -12.22 -14.26 -7.54
N TYR A 22 -13.41 -13.66 -7.66
CA TYR A 22 -13.58 -12.20 -7.66
C TYR A 22 -13.03 -11.56 -6.38
N LYS A 23 -13.35 -12.16 -5.21
CA LYS A 23 -12.87 -11.69 -3.91
C LYS A 23 -11.38 -11.85 -3.70
N ASN A 24 -10.69 -12.72 -4.44
CA ASN A 24 -9.24 -12.90 -4.31
C ASN A 24 -8.44 -12.26 -5.46
N ARG A 25 -9.12 -11.74 -6.48
CA ARG A 25 -8.48 -11.12 -7.63
C ARG A 25 -7.68 -9.86 -7.21
N PRO A 26 -6.42 -9.73 -7.66
CA PRO A 26 -5.62 -8.53 -7.43
C PRO A 26 -6.22 -7.34 -8.19
N TRP A 27 -6.04 -6.15 -7.62
CA TRP A 27 -6.39 -4.90 -8.28
C TRP A 27 -5.15 -4.26 -8.88
N GLU A 28 -4.88 -4.53 -10.15
CA GLU A 28 -3.69 -4.03 -10.82
C GLU A 28 -3.73 -2.50 -10.96
N GLY A 29 -2.62 -1.85 -10.61
CA GLY A 29 -2.42 -0.44 -10.83
C GLY A 29 -0.95 -0.05 -10.73
N THR A 30 -0.65 1.19 -11.09
CA THR A 30 0.73 1.69 -11.18
C THR A 30 0.93 2.88 -10.25
N LEU A 31 2.00 2.84 -9.47
CA LEU A 31 2.55 4.02 -8.79
C LEU A 31 3.95 4.29 -9.33
N VAL A 32 4.36 5.55 -9.30
CA VAL A 32 5.62 6.01 -9.88
C VAL A 32 6.50 6.58 -8.78
N TRP A 33 7.67 5.99 -8.57
CA TRP A 33 8.72 6.61 -7.76
C TRP A 33 9.41 7.72 -8.55
N LEU A 34 9.69 8.83 -7.87
CA LEU A 34 10.25 10.07 -8.39
C LEU A 34 11.53 10.38 -7.61
N PHE A 35 12.66 10.50 -8.32
CA PHE A 35 13.93 10.88 -7.71
C PHE A 35 14.51 12.13 -8.37
N CYS A 36 14.84 13.14 -7.56
CA CYS A 36 15.59 14.31 -8.00
C CYS A 36 17.06 14.19 -7.55
N PRO A 37 18.02 13.98 -8.47
CA PRO A 37 19.42 13.77 -8.10
C PRO A 37 20.10 15.02 -7.52
N THR A 38 19.62 16.21 -7.88
CA THR A 38 20.17 17.48 -7.39
C THR A 38 19.72 17.80 -5.97
N CYS A 39 18.48 17.45 -5.61
CA CYS A 39 17.94 17.70 -4.27
C CYS A 39 18.01 16.49 -3.35
N ASP A 40 18.47 15.34 -3.86
CA ASP A 40 18.42 14.04 -3.19
C ASP A 40 17.03 13.73 -2.60
N LEU A 41 15.99 14.06 -3.37
CA LEU A 41 14.60 13.95 -2.94
C LEU A 41 13.94 12.75 -3.61
N LEU A 42 13.34 11.87 -2.79
CA LEU A 42 12.64 10.67 -3.21
C LEU A 42 11.17 10.73 -2.78
N GLU A 43 10.27 10.68 -3.75
CA GLU A 43 8.82 10.74 -3.54
C GLU A 43 8.12 9.73 -4.45
N TYR A 44 6.81 9.55 -4.30
CA TYR A 44 6.02 8.74 -5.22
C TYR A 44 4.69 9.40 -5.57
N THR A 45 4.10 9.00 -6.69
CA THR A 45 2.80 9.48 -7.16
C THR A 45 2.04 8.42 -7.97
N GLU A 46 0.72 8.52 -7.91
CA GLU A 46 -0.27 7.85 -8.75
C GLU A 46 -0.32 8.37 -10.20
N ILE A 47 0.25 9.54 -10.47
CA ILE A 47 0.14 10.18 -11.79
C ILE A 47 1.32 9.75 -12.67
N VAL A 48 1.04 9.10 -13.80
CA VAL A 48 2.06 8.79 -14.82
C VAL A 48 2.24 9.96 -15.77
N ALA A 49 3.43 10.58 -15.80
CA ALA A 49 3.73 11.70 -16.69
C ALA A 49 4.38 11.23 -18.00
N LYS A 50 3.67 11.35 -19.13
CA LYS A 50 4.17 10.91 -20.45
C LYS A 50 5.43 11.65 -20.93
N LYS A 51 5.62 12.89 -20.51
CA LYS A 51 6.75 13.74 -20.92
C LYS A 51 7.81 13.91 -19.82
N GLY A 52 7.71 13.13 -18.74
CA GLY A 52 8.52 13.29 -17.53
C GLY A 52 8.17 14.56 -16.74
N ARG A 53 8.90 14.80 -15.66
CA ARG A 53 8.74 15.93 -14.75
C ARG A 53 10.05 16.67 -14.52
N THR A 54 9.93 17.98 -14.30
CA THR A 54 11.03 18.82 -13.83
C THR A 54 10.78 19.17 -12.37
N HIS A 55 11.75 18.92 -11.50
CA HIS A 55 11.69 19.33 -10.10
C HIS A 55 11.79 20.86 -10.00
N LYS A 56 11.34 21.46 -8.89
CA LYS A 56 11.39 22.92 -8.68
C LYS A 56 12.79 23.51 -8.81
N CYS A 57 13.83 22.71 -8.58
CA CYS A 57 15.24 23.10 -8.78
C CYS A 57 15.69 23.15 -10.25
N GLY A 58 14.80 22.86 -11.22
CA GLY A 58 15.11 22.83 -12.65
C GLY A 58 15.68 21.50 -13.17
N THR A 59 15.97 20.54 -12.29
CA THR A 59 16.50 19.22 -12.68
C THR A 59 15.38 18.28 -13.16
N GLN A 60 15.67 17.49 -14.21
CA GLN A 60 14.79 16.43 -14.67
C GLN A 60 14.66 15.33 -13.60
N VAL A 61 13.43 14.99 -13.23
CA VAL A 61 13.13 13.91 -12.28
C VAL A 61 13.32 12.56 -12.98
N VAL A 62 14.00 11.64 -12.30
CA VAL A 62 14.08 10.23 -12.70
C VAL A 62 12.82 9.54 -12.22
N GLU A 63 12.06 8.93 -13.14
CA GLU A 63 10.79 8.28 -12.83
C GLU A 63 10.91 6.75 -12.98
N ARG A 64 10.38 6.01 -12.01
CA ARG A 64 10.34 4.55 -12.00
C ARG A 64 8.90 4.08 -11.73
N PRO A 65 8.12 3.75 -12.78
CA PRO A 65 6.82 3.14 -12.59
C PRO A 65 6.99 1.75 -11.97
N VAL A 66 6.08 1.40 -11.09
CA VAL A 66 5.99 0.10 -10.45
C VAL A 66 4.53 -0.34 -10.56
N ASP A 67 4.32 -1.52 -11.11
CA ASP A 67 3.01 -2.17 -11.10
C ASP A 67 2.86 -2.92 -9.79
N LEU A 68 1.69 -2.77 -9.17
CA LEU A 68 1.36 -3.38 -7.89
C LEU A 68 -0.11 -3.76 -7.84
N ASP A 69 -0.39 -4.66 -6.91
CA ASP A 69 -1.74 -4.91 -6.45
C ASP A 69 -2.15 -3.79 -5.47
N LEU A 70 -2.94 -2.83 -5.97
CA LEU A 70 -3.43 -1.70 -5.17
C LEU A 70 -4.25 -2.19 -3.97
N ARG A 71 -4.96 -3.30 -4.13
CA ARG A 71 -5.79 -3.88 -3.06
C ARG A 71 -4.93 -4.46 -1.95
N ALA A 72 -3.82 -5.10 -2.30
CA ALA A 72 -2.84 -5.54 -1.32
C ALA A 72 -2.25 -4.36 -0.54
N GLU A 73 -1.83 -3.29 -1.22
CA GLU A 73 -1.30 -2.10 -0.54
C GLU A 73 -2.35 -1.44 0.37
N LEU A 74 -3.61 -1.35 -0.08
CA LEU A 74 -4.71 -0.82 0.73
C LEU A 74 -4.90 -1.66 2.00
N THR A 75 -4.89 -2.98 1.86
CA THR A 75 -5.03 -3.93 2.99
C THR A 75 -3.92 -3.72 4.02
N ILE A 76 -2.67 -3.63 3.57
CA ILE A 76 -1.51 -3.37 4.41
C ILE A 76 -1.65 -2.03 5.15
N SER A 77 -2.03 -0.96 4.43
CA SER A 77 -2.15 0.36 5.02
C SER A 77 -3.29 0.51 6.01
N LEU A 78 -4.44 -0.15 5.77
CA LEU A 78 -5.53 -0.20 6.74
C LEU A 78 -5.11 -0.94 8.01
N ALA A 79 -4.41 -2.08 7.89
CA ALA A 79 -3.86 -2.78 9.04
C ALA A 79 -2.86 -1.91 9.83
N ASN A 80 -2.02 -1.13 9.13
CA ASN A 80 -1.11 -0.19 9.76
C ASN A 80 -1.86 0.93 10.51
N LEU A 81 -2.95 1.46 9.95
CA LEU A 81 -3.77 2.46 10.63
C LEU A 81 -4.35 1.93 11.95
N VAL A 82 -4.86 0.69 11.95
CA VAL A 82 -5.34 0.03 13.18
C VAL A 82 -4.22 -0.06 14.22
N ARG A 83 -3.02 -0.50 13.83
CA ARG A 83 -1.88 -0.58 14.74
C ARG A 83 -1.46 0.80 15.27
N LEU A 84 -1.46 1.83 14.42
CA LEU A 84 -1.14 3.20 14.83
C LEU A 84 -2.15 3.74 15.86
N GLU A 85 -3.43 3.42 15.72
CA GLU A 85 -4.47 3.80 16.68
C GLU A 85 -4.30 3.11 18.03
N GLN A 86 -3.92 1.83 18.03
CA GLN A 86 -3.55 1.11 19.25
C GLN A 86 -2.34 1.77 19.93
N LEU A 87 -1.27 2.05 19.19
CA LEU A 87 -0.06 2.72 19.71
C LEU A 87 -0.37 4.11 20.29
N LEU A 88 -1.21 4.89 19.63
CA LEU A 88 -1.66 6.19 20.14
C LEU A 88 -2.43 6.05 21.47
N THR A 89 -3.29 5.04 21.55
CA THR A 89 -4.07 4.74 22.76
C THR A 89 -3.19 4.26 23.92
N GLU A 90 -2.20 3.40 23.64
CA GLU A 90 -1.20 2.93 24.61
C GLU A 90 -0.33 4.10 25.11
N THR A 91 0.14 4.95 24.20
CA THR A 91 0.95 6.13 24.54
C THR A 91 0.18 7.09 25.45
N GLY A 92 -1.12 7.29 25.21
CA GLY A 92 -1.99 8.13 26.03
C GLY A 92 -2.19 7.63 27.47
N LYS A 93 -2.04 6.32 27.71
CA LYS A 93 -2.20 5.71 29.05
C LYS A 93 -0.94 5.75 29.90
N THR A 94 0.23 5.91 29.28
CA THR A 94 1.51 5.73 29.98
C THR A 94 1.94 7.05 30.64
N ARG A 95 1.95 7.11 31.98
CA ARG A 95 2.40 8.27 32.79
C ARG A 95 3.92 8.53 32.71
N LEU A 96 4.65 7.91 31.79
CA LEU A 96 6.08 8.12 31.62
C LEU A 96 6.32 9.52 31.03
N LYS A 97 7.09 10.34 31.74
CA LYS A 97 7.59 11.69 31.39
C LYS A 97 6.80 12.37 30.25
N LYS A 98 5.76 13.15 30.61
CA LYS A 98 4.84 13.89 29.72
C LYS A 98 5.45 14.54 28.46
N LEU A 99 6.74 14.89 28.46
CA LEU A 99 7.43 15.47 27.31
C LEU A 99 7.75 14.41 26.22
N LEU A 100 8.22 13.23 26.63
CA LEU A 100 8.57 12.13 25.72
C LEU A 100 7.32 11.53 25.08
N SER A 101 6.23 11.38 25.84
CA SER A 101 4.95 10.90 25.30
C SER A 101 4.36 11.83 24.25
N ARG A 102 4.48 13.16 24.43
CA ARG A 102 4.03 14.15 23.44
C ARG A 102 4.82 14.09 22.12
N ALA A 103 6.14 13.91 22.20
CA ALA A 103 6.98 13.79 21.00
C ALA A 103 6.62 12.51 20.22
N MET A 104 6.48 11.38 20.92
CA MET A 104 6.08 10.10 20.34
C MET A 104 4.67 10.18 19.72
N GLU A 105 3.70 10.77 20.42
CA GLU A 105 2.34 10.97 19.90
C GLU A 105 2.34 11.81 18.61
N LYS A 106 3.13 12.88 18.56
CA LYS A 106 3.28 13.70 17.35
C LYS A 106 3.85 12.88 16.18
N SER A 107 4.89 12.09 16.44
CA SER A 107 5.47 11.20 15.42
C SER A 107 4.47 10.16 14.93
N LEU A 108 3.72 9.50 15.82
CA LEU A 108 2.68 8.53 15.44
C LEU A 108 1.56 9.17 14.61
N LYS A 109 1.13 10.39 14.97
CA LYS A 109 0.17 11.18 14.17
C LYS A 109 0.70 11.50 12.78
N GLN A 110 1.99 11.82 12.67
CA GLN A 110 2.62 12.07 11.37
C GLN A 110 2.64 10.79 10.51
N VAL A 111 3.02 9.64 11.07
CA VAL A 111 2.98 8.37 10.34
C VAL A 111 1.55 8.04 9.90
N LYS A 112 0.56 8.25 10.78
CA LYS A 112 -0.87 8.09 10.44
C LYS A 112 -1.28 8.98 9.26
N ALA A 113 -0.85 10.25 9.25
CA ALA A 113 -1.14 11.16 8.15
C ALA A 113 -0.50 10.71 6.82
N VAL A 114 0.70 10.13 6.88
CA VAL A 114 1.37 9.54 5.71
C VAL A 114 0.59 8.34 5.18
N GLU A 115 0.14 7.42 6.04
CA GLU A 115 -0.69 6.27 5.64
C GLU A 115 -2.03 6.71 5.02
N LEU A 116 -2.70 7.70 5.59
CA LEU A 116 -3.94 8.26 5.02
C LEU A 116 -3.70 8.88 3.63
N THR A 117 -2.60 9.61 3.47
CA THR A 117 -2.21 10.17 2.17
C THR A 117 -1.92 9.07 1.17
N TYR A 118 -1.30 7.97 1.61
CA TYR A 118 -1.03 6.83 0.74
C TYR A 118 -2.32 6.14 0.29
N ILE A 119 -3.27 5.90 1.21
CA ILE A 119 -4.59 5.34 0.90
C ILE A 119 -5.34 6.21 -0.12
N ASP A 120 -5.35 7.54 0.06
CA ASP A 120 -5.96 8.47 -0.91
C ASP A 120 -5.33 8.32 -2.30
N ARG A 121 -3.99 8.18 -2.38
CA ARG A 121 -3.31 7.93 -3.66
C ARG A 121 -3.64 6.56 -4.27
N LEU A 122 -3.81 5.52 -3.47
CA LEU A 122 -4.24 4.20 -3.96
C LEU A 122 -5.65 4.27 -4.58
N HIS A 123 -6.57 4.98 -3.93
CA HIS A 123 -7.90 5.21 -4.49
C HIS A 123 -7.86 6.00 -5.79
N LYS A 124 -7.02 7.05 -5.87
CA LYS A 124 -6.81 7.81 -7.11
C LYS A 124 -6.20 6.96 -8.22
N ALA A 125 -5.21 6.11 -7.89
CA ALA A 125 -4.60 5.18 -8.84
C ALA A 125 -5.59 4.13 -9.36
N ALA A 126 -6.50 3.66 -8.51
CA ALA A 126 -7.52 2.69 -8.88
C ALA A 126 -8.62 3.28 -9.80
N GLY A 127 -8.86 4.59 -9.73
CA GLY A 127 -9.89 5.29 -10.50
C GLY A 127 -11.33 4.99 -10.08
N ILE A 128 -11.57 3.91 -9.32
CA ILE A 128 -12.86 3.49 -8.77
C ILE A 128 -12.71 2.97 -7.33
N GLY A 129 -13.83 2.58 -6.71
CA GLY A 129 -13.87 2.09 -5.32
C GLY A 129 -13.01 0.84 -5.11
N LEU A 130 -11.84 1.04 -4.54
CA LEU A 130 -10.91 0.00 -4.11
C LEU A 130 -11.35 -0.55 -2.74
N THR A 131 -11.49 -1.88 -2.61
CA THR A 131 -11.80 -2.55 -1.36
C THR A 131 -10.63 -3.43 -0.92
N PRO A 132 -10.32 -3.57 0.38
CA PRO A 132 -9.22 -4.41 0.84
C PRO A 132 -9.51 -5.90 0.68
N TYR A 133 -8.49 -6.74 0.89
CA TYR A 133 -8.70 -8.17 1.08
C TYR A 133 -9.46 -8.44 2.39
N GLU A 134 -10.35 -9.43 2.36
CA GLU A 134 -11.08 -9.88 3.53
C GLU A 134 -10.19 -10.85 4.34
N GLY A 135 -10.24 -10.75 5.67
CA GLY A 135 -9.52 -11.65 6.58
C GLY A 135 -8.62 -10.90 7.57
N GLU A 136 -8.07 -11.66 8.51
CA GLU A 136 -7.11 -11.13 9.47
C GLU A 136 -5.74 -10.91 8.83
N MET A 137 -5.05 -9.86 9.25
CA MET A 137 -3.79 -9.45 8.64
C MET A 137 -2.71 -10.53 8.78
N GLU A 138 -2.70 -11.25 9.88
CA GLU A 138 -1.77 -12.35 10.16
C GLU A 138 -1.89 -13.48 9.13
N ASP A 139 -3.11 -13.82 8.70
CA ASP A 139 -3.36 -14.84 7.68
C ASP A 139 -3.04 -14.33 6.27
N LEU A 140 -3.34 -13.05 6.02
CA LEU A 140 -3.08 -12.41 4.74
C LEU A 140 -1.60 -12.12 4.51
N ALA A 141 -0.82 -11.89 5.57
CA ALA A 141 0.59 -11.49 5.47
C ALA A 141 1.44 -12.46 4.65
N ALA A 142 1.11 -13.76 4.66
CA ALA A 142 1.82 -14.78 3.87
C ALA A 142 1.58 -14.67 2.35
N LYS A 143 0.54 -13.95 1.93
CA LYS A 143 0.10 -13.82 0.52
C LYS A 143 0.31 -12.40 -0.02
N LEU A 144 0.36 -11.42 0.86
CA LEU A 144 0.56 -10.02 0.51
C LEU A 144 2.04 -9.72 0.22
N PRO A 145 2.35 -8.70 -0.60
CA PRO A 145 3.72 -8.33 -0.96
C PRO A 145 4.39 -7.55 0.19
N ILE A 146 4.57 -8.21 1.33
CA ILE A 146 5.21 -7.66 2.53
C ILE A 146 6.71 -7.94 2.45
N ALA A 147 7.52 -6.92 2.71
CA ALA A 147 8.96 -7.06 2.84
C ALA A 147 9.37 -7.33 4.30
N GLU A 148 8.83 -6.54 5.24
CA GLU A 148 9.14 -6.67 6.65
C GLU A 148 8.04 -6.09 7.55
N LYS A 149 8.21 -6.30 8.86
CA LYS A 149 7.47 -5.60 9.91
C LYS A 149 8.46 -4.72 10.67
N ASN A 150 8.21 -3.43 10.72
CA ASN A 150 9.12 -2.47 11.35
C ASN A 150 9.02 -2.53 12.90
N PRO A 151 9.90 -1.83 13.65
CA PRO A 151 9.88 -1.86 15.11
C PRO A 151 8.59 -1.37 15.79
N LEU A 152 7.75 -0.61 15.09
CA LEU A 152 6.42 -0.19 15.57
C LEU A 152 5.35 -1.27 15.35
N GLY A 153 5.72 -2.38 14.72
CA GLY A 153 4.79 -3.42 14.31
C GLY A 153 3.99 -3.07 13.06
N LEU A 154 4.43 -2.09 12.26
CA LEU A 154 3.79 -1.75 10.99
C LEU A 154 4.36 -2.62 9.88
N TRP A 155 3.48 -3.07 9.00
CA TRP A 155 3.81 -3.87 7.83
C TRP A 155 4.34 -2.95 6.72
N VAL A 156 5.52 -3.28 6.20
CA VAL A 156 6.17 -2.56 5.10
C VAL A 156 6.05 -3.38 3.84
N SER A 157 5.40 -2.83 2.82
CA SER A 157 5.24 -3.50 1.53
C SER A 157 6.53 -3.46 0.69
N GLN A 158 6.65 -4.38 -0.26
CA GLN A 158 7.75 -4.42 -1.24
C GLN A 158 7.85 -3.11 -2.05
N PHE A 159 6.73 -2.42 -2.28
CA PHE A 159 6.73 -1.11 -2.94
C PHE A 159 7.50 -0.06 -2.12
N ARG A 160 7.30 -0.05 -0.79
CA ARG A 160 7.82 0.97 0.15
C ARG A 160 9.14 0.57 0.82
N TYR A 161 9.55 -0.69 0.70
CA TYR A 161 10.82 -1.16 1.24
C TYR A 161 12.00 -0.70 0.37
N GLN A 162 12.95 0.00 1.00
CA GLN A 162 14.21 0.48 0.38
C GLN A 162 14.01 1.09 -1.02
N PRO A 163 13.17 2.14 -1.16
CA PRO A 163 12.78 2.67 -2.47
C PRO A 163 13.96 3.29 -3.25
N ASP A 164 15.04 3.68 -2.57
CA ASP A 164 16.28 4.17 -3.16
C ASP A 164 16.99 3.12 -4.03
N HIS A 165 16.83 1.82 -3.72
CA HIS A 165 17.43 0.74 -4.51
C HIS A 165 16.94 0.73 -5.96
N ARG A 166 15.76 1.28 -6.23
CA ARG A 166 15.16 1.41 -7.57
C ARG A 166 15.92 2.38 -8.47
N PHE A 167 16.81 3.20 -7.91
CA PHE A 167 17.59 4.20 -8.62
C PHE A 167 19.09 3.88 -8.67
N LYS A 168 19.54 2.79 -8.01
CA LYS A 168 20.94 2.36 -8.00
C LYS A 168 21.32 1.51 -9.22
N THR A 169 20.36 0.95 -9.96
CA THR A 169 20.61 0.16 -11.18
C THR A 169 20.43 1.00 -12.46
N PRO A 170 21.41 1.00 -13.38
CA PRO A 170 21.22 1.61 -14.69
C PRO A 170 20.09 0.89 -15.44
N LYS A 171 19.35 1.63 -16.28
CA LYS A 171 18.34 1.02 -17.16
C LYS A 171 19.01 -0.08 -18.00
N PRO A 172 18.39 -1.26 -18.19
CA PRO A 172 18.71 -2.04 -19.36
C PRO A 172 18.38 -1.18 -20.58
N THR A 173 19.42 -0.92 -21.37
CA THR A 173 19.34 -0.32 -22.71
C THR A 173 18.50 -1.17 -23.64
#